data_AF-A0A8R1E644-F1
#
_entry.id   AF-A0A8R1E644-F1
#
_cell.length_a   1.000
_cell.length_b   1.000
_cell.length_c   1.000
_cell.angle_alpha   90.00
_cell.angle_beta   90.00
_cell.angle_gamma   90.00
#
_symmetry.space_group_name_H-M   'P 1'
#
loop_
_entity.id
_entity.type
_entity.pdbx_description
1 polymer ?
#
loop_
_entity_poly.entity_id
_entity_poly.type
_entity_poly.pdbx_seq_one_letter_code
_entity_poly.pdbx_strand_id
1 'polypeptide(L)'
;MTLHLRFRYYPSDPARLSDPNLRYQLFVQLQRDLLHGRLYCPATSAAELAALILQAQLGDYDETKHVGNYVSEYKLLLKQTPKLEERIASIHKELQGKSSVDAELEFLEKASQLDTYAFDPHTIKDPLDPANPVYLGASCKGILIYANQSRTHHIDWNELAKVDYSGRELKLTLSDSYRGGSTTPTNGTNGTLPTSLPNGQVDKVGAAAKQQSVSVFFLLVALCFRSTRDMRTRNSAHLFERDHANTVIFEETQTER
;
A
#
# COMPACT_ATOMS: atom_id res chain seq x y z
N MET A 1 20.83 16.16 -10.82
CA MET A 1 19.48 15.57 -10.93
C MET A 1 19.60 14.10 -10.60
N THR A 2 18.88 13.59 -9.59
CA THR A 2 19.11 12.22 -9.07
C THR A 2 17.96 11.30 -9.44
N LEU A 3 18.24 10.31 -10.29
CA LEU A 3 17.29 9.26 -10.66
C LEU A 3 17.31 8.14 -9.61
N HIS A 4 16.14 7.58 -9.29
CA HIS A 4 15.99 6.51 -8.31
C HIS A 4 15.19 5.36 -8.91
N LEU A 5 15.74 4.13 -8.84
CA LEU A 5 15.02 2.94 -9.24
C LEU A 5 13.87 2.64 -8.24
N ARG A 6 12.66 2.42 -8.79
CA ARG A 6 11.47 2.06 -8.03
C ARG A 6 10.58 1.11 -8.83
N PHE A 7 9.91 0.20 -8.14
CA PHE A 7 8.80 -0.55 -8.72
C PHE A 7 7.61 0.37 -8.90
N ARG A 8 6.98 0.30 -10.09
CA ARG A 8 5.71 1.00 -10.37
C ARG A 8 4.52 0.07 -10.29
N TYR A 9 4.73 -1.20 -10.64
CA TYR A 9 3.76 -2.29 -10.55
C TYR A 9 4.38 -3.38 -9.71
N TYR A 10 3.69 -3.76 -8.64
CA TYR A 10 4.11 -4.82 -7.74
C TYR A 10 3.26 -6.05 -8.10
N PRO A 11 3.85 -7.25 -8.17
CA PRO A 11 3.10 -8.46 -8.47
C PRO A 11 2.16 -8.80 -7.31
N SER A 12 0.94 -9.25 -7.62
CA SER A 12 -0.01 -9.73 -6.60
C SER A 12 0.51 -10.94 -5.81
N ASP A 13 1.43 -11.69 -6.43
CA ASP A 13 2.14 -12.82 -5.86
C ASP A 13 3.66 -12.66 -6.17
N PRO A 14 4.45 -12.17 -5.21
CA PRO A 14 5.89 -11.99 -5.36
C PRO A 14 6.70 -13.29 -5.49
N ALA A 15 6.21 -14.40 -4.93
CA ALA A 15 6.92 -15.67 -4.93
C ALA A 15 6.99 -16.28 -6.33
N ARG A 16 6.03 -15.92 -7.20
CA ARG A 16 6.00 -16.31 -8.62
C ARG A 16 6.94 -15.52 -9.53
N LEU A 17 7.73 -14.57 -9.02
CA LEU A 17 8.80 -13.93 -9.80
C LEU A 17 9.91 -14.94 -10.10
N SER A 18 10.00 -15.35 -11.37
CA SER A 18 10.99 -16.34 -11.85
C SER A 18 12.43 -15.82 -11.83
N ASP A 19 12.65 -14.51 -11.94
CA ASP A 19 13.97 -13.88 -11.85
C ASP A 19 14.31 -13.54 -10.38
N PRO A 20 15.33 -14.19 -9.78
CA PRO A 20 15.78 -13.87 -8.43
C PRO A 20 16.22 -12.42 -8.26
N ASN A 21 16.76 -11.78 -9.32
CA ASN A 21 17.22 -10.40 -9.25
C ASN A 21 16.04 -9.44 -9.08
N LEU A 22 14.96 -9.61 -9.87
CA LEU A 22 13.74 -8.80 -9.72
C LEU A 22 13.09 -9.03 -8.37
N ARG A 23 13.10 -10.27 -7.87
CA ARG A 23 12.59 -10.62 -6.54
C ARG A 23 13.37 -9.92 -5.42
N TYR A 24 14.70 -9.92 -5.49
CA TYR A 24 15.57 -9.19 -4.55
C TYR A 24 15.38 -7.66 -4.64
N GLN A 25 15.25 -7.11 -5.86
CA GLN A 25 14.99 -5.67 -6.04
C GLN A 25 13.63 -5.26 -5.45
N LEU A 26 12.61 -6.13 -5.53
CA LEU A 26 11.30 -5.93 -4.90
C LEU A 26 11.40 -5.98 -3.37
N PHE A 27 12.18 -6.91 -2.81
CA PHE A 27 12.50 -6.98 -1.39
C PHE A 27 13.13 -5.68 -0.88
N VAL A 28 14.19 -5.19 -1.54
CA VAL A 28 14.85 -3.91 -1.21
C VAL A 28 13.94 -2.69 -1.44
N GLN A 29 12.97 -2.76 -2.35
CA GLN A 29 11.93 -1.73 -2.49
C GLN A 29 10.99 -1.70 -1.28
N LEU A 30 10.49 -2.87 -0.85
CA LEU A 30 9.56 -2.98 0.27
C LEU A 30 10.23 -2.68 1.61
N GLN A 31 11.52 -2.99 1.80
CA GLN A 31 12.31 -2.51 2.94
C GLN A 31 12.30 -0.98 3.05
N ARG A 32 12.57 -0.27 1.93
CA ARG A 32 12.51 1.20 1.90
C ARG A 32 11.10 1.72 2.15
N ASP A 33 10.09 1.03 1.65
CA ASP A 33 8.69 1.41 1.88
C ASP A 33 8.26 1.20 3.34
N LEU A 34 8.79 0.18 4.02
CA LEU A 34 8.59 -0.08 5.45
C LEU A 34 9.31 0.96 6.33
N LEU A 35 10.59 1.23 6.05
CA LEU A 35 11.39 2.25 6.74
C LEU A 35 10.79 3.66 6.60
N HIS A 36 10.22 4.00 5.45
CA HIS A 36 9.56 5.28 5.22
C HIS A 36 8.05 5.30 5.56
N GLY A 37 7.50 4.19 6.08
CA GLY A 37 6.09 4.08 6.46
C GLY A 37 5.08 4.18 5.32
N ARG A 38 5.50 3.89 4.07
CA ARG A 38 4.60 3.68 2.93
C ARG A 38 3.92 2.31 2.99
N LEU A 39 4.65 1.29 3.46
CA LEU A 39 4.10 -0.03 3.79
C LEU A 39 3.68 -0.01 5.26
N TYR A 40 2.40 0.24 5.51
CA TYR A 40 1.81 0.20 6.84
C TYR A 40 1.54 -1.23 7.28
N CYS A 41 1.98 -1.59 8.49
CA CYS A 41 1.72 -2.86 9.13
C CYS A 41 1.53 -2.70 10.66
N PRO A 42 0.75 -3.59 11.31
CA PRO A 42 0.68 -3.66 12.78
C PRO A 42 2.04 -3.93 13.40
N ALA A 43 2.26 -3.51 14.65
CA ALA A 43 3.55 -3.65 15.34
C ALA A 43 4.05 -5.11 15.45
N THR A 44 3.14 -6.09 15.52
CA THR A 44 3.48 -7.52 15.50
C THR A 44 4.07 -7.94 14.16
N SER A 45 3.37 -7.66 13.06
CA SER A 45 3.84 -7.91 11.70
C SER A 45 5.10 -7.11 11.36
N ALA A 46 5.24 -5.89 11.88
CA ALA A 46 6.44 -5.07 11.73
C ALA A 46 7.67 -5.76 12.33
N ALA A 47 7.52 -6.40 13.49
CA ALA A 47 8.61 -7.14 14.15
C ALA A 47 9.01 -8.38 13.34
N GLU A 48 8.04 -9.14 12.83
CA GLU A 48 8.30 -10.31 11.97
C GLU A 48 9.02 -9.92 10.67
N LEU A 49 8.52 -8.88 9.98
CA LEU A 49 9.13 -8.38 8.74
C LEU A 49 10.55 -7.85 8.99
N ALA A 50 10.78 -7.12 10.08
CA ALA A 50 12.10 -6.64 10.45
C ALA A 50 13.08 -7.77 10.84
N ALA A 51 12.61 -8.83 11.51
CA ALA A 51 13.43 -10.00 11.81
C ALA A 51 13.81 -10.79 10.56
N LEU A 52 12.90 -10.93 9.58
CA LEU A 52 13.18 -11.54 8.28
C LEU A 52 14.20 -10.70 7.46
N ILE A 53 14.17 -9.37 7.58
CA ILE A 53 15.21 -8.50 6.99
C ILE A 53 16.59 -8.81 7.60
N LEU A 54 16.66 -8.94 8.94
CA LEU A 54 17.92 -9.27 9.62
C LEU A 54 18.43 -10.66 9.22
N GLN A 55 17.57 -11.70 9.23
CA GLN A 55 17.95 -13.05 8.81
C GLN A 55 18.48 -13.06 7.36
N ALA A 56 17.87 -12.29 6.46
CA ALA A 56 18.32 -12.19 5.07
C ALA A 56 19.71 -11.50 4.95
N GLN A 57 19.98 -10.48 5.78
CA GLN A 57 21.19 -9.66 5.70
C GLN A 57 22.38 -10.19 6.51
N LEU A 58 22.12 -10.80 7.67
CA LEU A 58 23.13 -11.24 8.65
C LEU A 58 23.29 -12.76 8.68
N GLY A 59 22.30 -13.51 8.18
CA GLY A 59 22.20 -14.95 8.40
C GLY A 59 21.78 -15.26 9.83
N ASP A 60 22.10 -16.47 10.29
CA ASP A 60 21.70 -16.97 11.60
C ASP A 60 22.19 -16.14 12.78
N TYR A 61 21.39 -16.13 13.85
CA TYR A 61 21.76 -15.49 15.09
C TYR A 61 23.01 -16.13 15.75
N ASP A 62 24.07 -15.33 15.91
CA ASP A 62 25.32 -15.69 16.57
C ASP A 62 25.50 -14.89 17.88
N GLU A 63 25.54 -15.56 19.03
CA GLU A 63 25.71 -14.94 20.36
C GLU A 63 26.99 -14.12 20.51
N THR A 64 28.04 -14.42 19.73
CA THR A 64 29.33 -13.70 19.79
C THR A 64 29.31 -12.38 19.02
N LYS A 65 28.42 -12.27 18.02
CA LYS A 65 28.28 -11.08 17.16
C LYS A 65 27.09 -10.22 17.56
N HIS A 66 25.98 -10.85 17.90
CA HIS A 66 24.69 -10.20 18.19
C HIS A 66 24.52 -9.95 19.70
N VAL A 67 25.51 -9.26 20.28
CA VAL A 67 25.56 -8.89 21.69
C VAL A 67 24.73 -7.61 21.94
N GLY A 68 23.99 -7.56 23.05
CA GLY A 68 23.18 -6.39 23.40
C GLY A 68 22.05 -6.12 22.41
N ASN A 69 21.80 -4.85 22.09
CA ASN A 69 20.75 -4.42 21.16
C ASN A 69 21.31 -4.09 19.76
N TYR A 70 21.97 -5.06 19.13
CA TYR A 70 22.48 -4.95 17.76
C TYR A 70 21.42 -4.52 16.73
N VAL A 71 20.14 -4.81 16.98
CA VAL A 71 19.01 -4.39 16.12
C VAL A 71 18.94 -2.87 15.97
N SER A 72 19.33 -2.10 17.00
CA SER A 72 19.34 -0.63 16.97
C SER A 72 20.35 -0.01 15.99
N GLU A 73 21.34 -0.79 15.53
CA GLU A 73 22.28 -0.38 14.47
C GLU A 73 21.61 -0.34 13.09
N TYR A 74 20.53 -1.11 12.91
CA TYR A 74 19.80 -1.25 11.65
C TYR A 74 18.55 -0.38 11.65
N LYS A 75 18.43 0.48 10.63
CA LYS A 75 17.23 1.31 10.42
C LYS A 75 16.20 0.51 9.65
N LEU A 76 15.39 -0.27 10.37
CA LEU A 76 14.43 -1.21 9.78
C LEU A 76 13.03 -0.59 9.61
N LEU A 77 12.59 0.23 10.57
CA LEU A 77 11.20 0.69 10.68
C LEU A 77 11.11 2.21 10.92
N LEU A 78 10.03 2.85 10.43
CA LEU A 78 9.77 4.28 10.65
C LEU A 78 9.68 4.67 12.14
N LYS A 79 9.11 3.79 12.96
CA LYS A 79 8.93 3.96 14.41
C LYS A 79 9.55 2.79 15.17
N GLN A 80 10.86 2.66 15.05
CA GLN A 80 11.64 1.68 15.80
C GLN A 80 11.71 2.12 17.29
N THR A 81 11.28 1.24 18.19
CA THR A 81 11.25 1.50 19.65
C THR A 81 11.95 0.36 20.38
N PRO A 82 12.53 0.56 21.59
CA PRO A 82 13.30 -0.50 22.26
C PRO A 82 12.53 -1.80 22.46
N LYS A 83 11.25 -1.72 22.88
CA LYS A 83 10.36 -2.88 23.01
C LYS A 83 10.12 -3.63 21.69
N LEU A 84 10.16 -2.91 20.56
CA LEU A 84 10.01 -3.50 19.23
C LEU A 84 11.34 -4.15 18.79
N GLU A 85 12.47 -3.54 19.09
CA GLU A 85 13.82 -4.09 18.85
C GLU A 85 14.07 -5.38 19.63
N GLU A 86 13.68 -5.42 20.92
CA GLU A 86 13.68 -6.64 21.73
C GLU A 86 12.85 -7.77 21.08
N ARG A 87 11.66 -7.45 20.56
CA ARG A 87 10.82 -8.45 19.89
C ARG A 87 11.41 -8.90 18.56
N ILE A 88 12.02 -7.99 17.78
CA ILE A 88 12.75 -8.32 16.55
C ILE A 88 13.91 -9.26 16.86
N ALA A 89 14.72 -8.96 17.89
CA ALA A 89 15.83 -9.81 18.30
C ALA A 89 15.39 -11.19 18.78
N SER A 90 14.24 -11.29 19.48
CA SER A 90 13.61 -12.58 19.84
C SER A 90 13.25 -13.39 18.60
N ILE A 91 12.54 -12.79 17.64
CA ILE A 91 12.11 -13.49 16.43
C ILE A 91 13.34 -13.89 15.58
N HIS A 92 14.37 -13.06 15.49
CA HIS A 92 15.59 -13.39 14.75
C HIS A 92 16.30 -14.64 15.31
N LYS A 93 16.27 -14.87 16.63
CA LYS A 93 16.74 -16.13 17.24
C LYS A 93 15.88 -17.33 16.84
N GLU A 94 14.57 -17.13 16.72
CA GLU A 94 13.59 -18.16 16.30
C GLU A 94 13.72 -18.52 14.79
N LEU A 95 14.39 -17.69 13.99
CA LEU A 95 14.61 -17.89 12.54
C LEU A 95 15.87 -18.72 12.18
N GLN A 96 16.63 -19.21 13.17
CA GLN A 96 17.87 -19.96 12.95
C GLN A 96 17.69 -21.16 12.00
N GLY A 97 18.60 -21.31 11.04
CA GLY A 97 18.58 -22.32 9.99
C GLY A 97 17.78 -21.93 8.75
N LYS A 98 17.11 -20.76 8.73
CA LYS A 98 16.40 -20.24 7.56
C LYS A 98 17.40 -19.58 6.60
N SER A 99 17.44 -20.01 5.34
CA SER A 99 18.34 -19.38 4.36
C SER A 99 17.92 -17.94 4.07
N SER A 100 18.85 -17.08 3.65
CA SER A 100 18.53 -15.70 3.25
C SER A 100 17.46 -15.65 2.16
N VAL A 101 17.46 -16.60 1.23
CA VAL A 101 16.50 -16.67 0.11
C VAL A 101 15.10 -17.04 0.61
N ASP A 102 14.99 -17.90 1.63
CA ASP A 102 13.71 -18.26 2.25
C ASP A 102 13.18 -17.11 3.12
N ALA A 103 14.07 -16.40 3.81
CA ALA A 103 13.71 -15.20 4.58
C ALA A 103 13.20 -14.06 3.67
N GLU A 104 13.82 -13.87 2.50
CA GLU A 104 13.34 -12.97 1.45
C GLU A 104 11.95 -13.37 0.92
N LEU A 105 11.75 -14.67 0.63
CA LEU A 105 10.45 -15.18 0.14
C LEU A 105 9.34 -14.98 1.17
N GLU A 106 9.57 -15.38 2.42
CA GLU A 106 8.59 -15.24 3.51
C GLU A 106 8.29 -13.76 3.80
N PHE A 107 9.30 -12.87 3.75
CA PHE A 107 9.09 -11.43 3.86
C PHE A 107 8.18 -10.93 2.74
N LEU A 108 8.44 -11.32 1.50
CA LEU A 108 7.69 -10.86 0.33
C LEU A 108 6.24 -11.37 0.36
N GLU A 109 6.03 -12.62 0.77
CA GLU A 109 4.71 -13.20 0.98
C GLU A 109 3.93 -12.41 2.06
N LYS A 110 4.49 -12.27 3.27
CA LYS A 110 3.88 -11.49 4.37
C LYS A 110 3.60 -10.05 3.96
N ALA A 111 4.53 -9.39 3.26
CA ALA A 111 4.37 -8.02 2.77
C ALA A 111 3.23 -7.91 1.75
N SER A 112 3.03 -8.90 0.87
CA SER A 112 1.96 -8.91 -0.14
C SER A 112 0.55 -8.97 0.47
N GLN A 113 0.42 -9.55 1.67
CA GLN A 113 -0.88 -9.65 2.35
C GLN A 113 -1.36 -8.31 2.93
N LEU A 114 -0.44 -7.38 3.23
CA LEU A 114 -0.78 -6.06 3.76
C LEU A 114 -1.67 -5.26 2.79
N ASP A 115 -2.60 -4.47 3.35
CA ASP A 115 -3.51 -3.64 2.55
C ASP A 115 -2.77 -2.55 1.75
N THR A 116 -1.73 -1.96 2.35
CA THR A 116 -0.89 -0.92 1.74
C THR A 116 0.19 -1.47 0.82
N TYR A 117 0.19 -2.78 0.54
CA TYR A 117 1.05 -3.35 -0.48
C TYR A 117 0.79 -2.70 -1.84
N ALA A 118 1.86 -2.25 -2.51
CA ALA A 118 1.79 -1.50 -3.77
C ALA A 118 1.03 -0.15 -3.72
N PHE A 119 0.57 0.29 -2.54
CA PHE A 119 -0.25 1.48 -2.40
C PHE A 119 0.61 2.75 -2.51
N ASP A 120 0.45 3.49 -3.62
CA ASP A 120 1.03 4.82 -3.80
C ASP A 120 -0.09 5.86 -3.59
N PRO A 121 -0.27 6.41 -2.36
CA PRO A 121 -1.37 7.31 -2.07
C PRO A 121 -1.23 8.63 -2.81
N HIS A 122 -2.24 8.96 -3.59
CA HIS A 122 -2.52 10.32 -4.03
C HIS A 122 -3.38 11.01 -2.97
N THR A 123 -2.84 12.08 -2.37
CA THR A 123 -3.54 12.80 -1.30
C THR A 123 -4.51 13.83 -1.89
N ILE A 124 -5.79 13.49 -1.84
CA ILE A 124 -6.88 14.44 -1.99
C ILE A 124 -7.09 15.06 -0.61
N LYS A 125 -6.20 16.02 -0.26
CA LYS A 125 -6.49 17.00 0.80
C LYS A 125 -7.59 17.96 0.34
N ASP A 126 -7.68 19.15 0.95
CA ASP A 126 -8.85 19.94 1.31
C ASP A 126 -8.46 21.41 1.59
N PRO A 127 -9.30 22.41 1.22
CA PRO A 127 -9.18 23.78 1.72
C PRO A 127 -10.33 24.19 2.66
N LEU A 128 -11.49 23.53 2.64
CA LEU A 128 -12.57 23.79 3.61
C LEU A 128 -12.43 22.94 4.90
N ASP A 129 -11.93 21.71 4.81
CA ASP A 129 -11.46 20.90 5.96
C ASP A 129 -10.03 20.36 5.76
N PRO A 130 -8.98 21.22 5.78
CA PRO A 130 -7.59 20.81 5.51
C PRO A 130 -7.01 19.80 6.52
N ALA A 131 -7.75 19.47 7.58
CA ALA A 131 -7.31 18.63 8.68
C ALA A 131 -7.56 17.14 8.41
N ASN A 132 -8.53 16.80 7.55
CA ASN A 132 -8.98 15.43 7.30
C ASN A 132 -8.77 14.96 5.85
N PRO A 133 -7.51 14.87 5.38
CA PRO A 133 -7.21 14.53 4.01
C PRO A 133 -7.59 13.08 3.65
N VAL A 134 -8.13 12.91 2.44
CA VAL A 134 -8.43 11.61 1.85
C VAL A 134 -7.23 11.12 1.04
N TYR A 135 -6.88 9.85 1.19
CA TYR A 135 -5.80 9.19 0.45
C TYR A 135 -6.41 8.14 -0.48
N LEU A 136 -6.34 8.44 -1.78
CA LEU A 136 -6.78 7.56 -2.85
C LEU A 136 -5.56 6.88 -3.46
N GLY A 137 -5.55 5.56 -3.58
CA GLY A 137 -4.42 4.86 -4.19
C GLY A 137 -4.85 3.59 -4.93
N ALA A 138 -4.21 3.34 -6.07
CA ALA A 138 -4.35 2.08 -6.79
C ALA A 138 -3.33 1.06 -6.24
N SER A 139 -3.76 -0.18 -6.07
CA SER A 139 -2.90 -1.33 -5.75
C SER A 139 -3.17 -2.48 -6.73
N CYS A 140 -2.42 -3.57 -6.63
CA CYS A 140 -2.72 -4.79 -7.38
C CYS A 140 -4.08 -5.43 -7.00
N LYS A 141 -4.64 -5.06 -5.83
CA LYS A 141 -5.93 -5.59 -5.31
C LYS A 141 -7.13 -4.78 -5.80
N GLY A 142 -6.99 -3.45 -5.94
CA GLY A 142 -8.09 -2.58 -6.36
C GLY A 142 -7.75 -1.10 -6.23
N ILE A 143 -8.79 -0.26 -6.16
CA ILE A 143 -8.68 1.13 -5.71
C ILE A 143 -9.02 1.17 -4.22
N LEU A 144 -8.09 1.65 -3.40
CA LEU A 144 -8.22 1.79 -1.96
C LEU A 144 -8.39 3.26 -1.59
N ILE A 145 -9.33 3.54 -0.69
CA ILE A 145 -9.65 4.87 -0.18
C ILE A 145 -9.50 4.86 1.33
N TYR A 146 -8.62 5.72 1.85
CA TYR A 146 -8.44 5.95 3.27
C TYR A 146 -8.85 7.37 3.63
N ALA A 147 -9.70 7.52 4.63
CA ALA A 147 -10.05 8.79 5.26
C ALA A 147 -9.97 8.61 6.78
N ASN A 148 -9.61 9.67 7.52
CA ASN A 148 -9.50 9.63 8.97
C ASN A 148 -8.75 8.41 9.51
N GLN A 149 -7.59 8.13 8.91
CA GLN A 149 -6.65 7.11 9.41
C GLN A 149 -7.17 5.65 9.31
N SER A 150 -8.25 5.42 8.55
CA SER A 150 -8.90 4.11 8.35
C SER A 150 -9.25 3.89 6.88
N ARG A 151 -9.39 2.62 6.45
CA ARG A 151 -9.87 2.27 5.10
C ARG A 151 -11.38 2.45 5.04
N THR A 152 -11.85 3.38 4.21
CA THR A 152 -13.28 3.66 3.99
C THR A 152 -13.85 2.81 2.87
N HIS A 153 -13.09 2.62 1.79
CA HIS A 153 -13.50 1.80 0.65
C HIS A 153 -12.34 0.97 0.09
N HIS A 154 -12.71 -0.21 -0.43
CA HIS A 154 -11.94 -1.02 -1.35
C HIS A 154 -12.88 -1.28 -2.52
N ILE A 155 -12.51 -0.81 -3.71
CA ILE A 155 -13.21 -1.07 -4.97
C ILE A 155 -12.38 -2.09 -5.73
N ASP A 156 -12.87 -3.30 -5.90
CA ASP A 156 -12.14 -4.31 -6.69
C ASP A 156 -12.07 -3.88 -8.16
N TRP A 157 -11.01 -4.28 -8.87
CA TRP A 157 -10.90 -4.04 -10.33
C TRP A 157 -12.04 -4.67 -11.14
N ASN A 158 -12.79 -5.60 -10.54
CA ASN A 158 -13.99 -6.23 -11.09
C ASN A 158 -15.22 -5.31 -11.03
N GLU A 159 -15.28 -4.48 -9.99
CA GLU A 159 -16.41 -3.61 -9.66
C GLU A 159 -16.26 -2.22 -10.30
N LEU A 160 -15.08 -1.92 -10.82
CA LEU A 160 -14.83 -0.71 -11.58
C LEU A 160 -15.36 -0.90 -13.01
N ALA A 161 -16.41 -0.18 -13.39
CA ALA A 161 -16.99 -0.24 -14.72
C ALA A 161 -16.25 0.69 -15.70
N LYS A 162 -15.97 1.92 -15.25
CA LYS A 162 -15.34 3.00 -16.04
C LYS A 162 -14.51 3.94 -15.14
N VAL A 163 -13.48 4.55 -15.73
CA VAL A 163 -12.68 5.62 -15.13
C VAL A 163 -12.62 6.76 -16.12
N ASP A 164 -13.18 7.91 -15.75
CA ASP A 164 -13.08 9.16 -16.51
C ASP A 164 -12.23 10.18 -15.76
N TYR A 165 -11.59 11.08 -16.50
CA TYR A 165 -10.87 12.22 -15.93
C TYR A 165 -11.13 13.47 -16.77
N SER A 166 -11.50 14.56 -16.11
CA SER A 166 -11.85 15.83 -16.74
C SER A 166 -11.26 17.00 -15.95
N GLY A 167 -10.20 17.60 -16.48
CA GLY A 167 -9.51 18.74 -15.85
C GLY A 167 -8.81 18.34 -14.55
N ARG A 168 -9.52 18.42 -13.42
CA ARG A 168 -9.06 18.02 -12.10
C ARG A 168 -9.98 17.00 -11.41
N GLU A 169 -11.09 16.63 -12.05
CA GLU A 169 -12.04 15.63 -11.56
C GLU A 169 -11.70 14.23 -12.06
N LEU A 170 -11.55 13.26 -11.16
CA LEU A 170 -11.51 11.82 -11.43
C LEU A 170 -12.89 11.22 -11.11
N LYS A 171 -13.49 10.50 -12.06
CA LYS A 171 -14.81 9.85 -11.88
C LYS A 171 -14.68 8.34 -12.03
N LEU A 172 -15.03 7.61 -10.98
CA LEU A 172 -15.09 6.15 -10.95
C LEU A 172 -16.55 5.73 -11.10
N THR A 173 -16.93 5.19 -12.25
CA THR A 173 -18.23 4.52 -12.39
C THR A 173 -18.06 3.07 -11.97
N LEU A 174 -18.88 2.63 -11.02
CA LEU A 174 -18.88 1.31 -10.42
C LEU A 174 -20.00 0.47 -11.01
N SER A 175 -19.84 -0.86 -11.01
CA SER A 175 -20.89 -1.79 -11.43
C SER A 175 -21.96 -1.96 -10.36
N ASP A 176 -23.13 -2.42 -10.76
CA ASP A 176 -24.28 -2.63 -9.85
C ASP A 176 -24.05 -3.75 -8.81
N SER A 177 -22.97 -4.51 -8.95
CA SER A 177 -22.49 -5.45 -7.92
C SER A 177 -21.85 -4.76 -6.72
N TYR A 178 -21.37 -3.52 -6.86
CA TYR A 178 -20.71 -2.78 -5.78
C TYR A 178 -21.72 -2.40 -4.69
N ARG A 179 -21.75 -3.19 -3.61
CA ARG A 179 -22.52 -2.87 -2.40
C ARG A 179 -21.69 -1.93 -1.54
N GLY A 180 -21.92 -0.64 -1.72
CA GLY A 180 -21.12 0.42 -1.12
C GLY A 180 -20.84 0.24 0.38
N GLY A 181 -19.55 0.27 0.73
CA GLY A 181 -19.09 0.67 2.07
C GLY A 181 -19.46 -0.25 3.23
N SER A 182 -19.23 -1.56 3.13
CA SER A 182 -19.26 -2.47 4.29
C SER A 182 -18.27 -3.62 4.13
N THR A 183 -17.00 -3.42 4.52
CA THR A 183 -16.19 -4.55 5.00
C THR A 183 -16.42 -4.70 6.49
N THR A 184 -17.08 -5.80 6.87
CA THR A 184 -17.07 -6.33 8.23
C THR A 184 -15.64 -6.37 8.80
N PRO A 185 -15.45 -6.28 10.13
CA PRO A 185 -14.14 -6.49 10.71
C PRO A 185 -13.69 -7.93 10.41
N THR A 186 -12.77 -8.07 9.46
CA THR A 186 -12.02 -9.31 9.25
C THR A 186 -11.20 -9.52 10.52
N ASN A 187 -11.61 -10.49 11.35
CA ASN A 187 -10.96 -10.82 12.60
C ASN A 187 -9.45 -11.01 12.36
N GLY A 188 -8.64 -10.10 12.92
CA GLY A 188 -7.18 -10.14 12.80
C GLY A 188 -6.59 -9.23 11.72
N THR A 189 -6.68 -7.91 11.89
CA THR A 189 -5.52 -6.99 12.00
C THR A 189 -5.99 -5.53 12.07
N ASN A 190 -5.76 -4.85 13.21
CA ASN A 190 -6.20 -3.47 13.39
C ASN A 190 -5.30 -2.49 12.62
N GLY A 191 -5.72 -2.13 11.41
CA GLY A 191 -5.15 -1.03 10.62
C GLY A 191 -5.59 0.34 11.12
N THR A 192 -5.21 0.72 12.35
CA THR A 192 -5.48 2.05 12.92
C THR A 192 -4.23 2.93 12.80
N LEU A 193 -4.20 3.82 11.81
CA LEU A 193 -3.16 4.86 11.76
C LEU A 193 -3.38 5.82 12.98
N PRO A 194 -2.32 6.27 13.68
CA PRO A 194 -2.45 6.75 15.07
C PRO A 194 -3.12 8.12 15.26
N THR A 195 -4.10 8.15 16.16
CA THR A 195 -5.07 9.23 16.44
C THR A 195 -4.54 10.46 17.21
N SER A 196 -5.03 11.65 16.84
CA SER A 196 -5.40 12.72 17.80
C SER A 196 -6.35 13.79 17.19
N LEU A 197 -7.66 13.59 17.37
CA LEU A 197 -8.79 14.53 17.68
C LEU A 197 -8.76 16.05 17.30
N PRO A 198 -9.92 16.78 17.20
CA PRO A 198 -11.33 16.35 17.05
C PRO A 198 -12.19 17.16 16.01
N ASN A 199 -13.35 16.58 15.64
CA ASN A 199 -14.62 17.18 15.16
C ASN A 199 -14.66 18.46 14.27
N GLY A 200 -15.33 18.36 13.12
CA GLY A 200 -16.37 19.35 12.78
C GLY A 200 -16.60 19.72 11.29
N GLN A 201 -17.65 19.13 10.71
CA GLN A 201 -18.46 19.68 9.61
C GLN A 201 -17.92 19.61 8.16
N VAL A 202 -18.86 19.44 7.23
CA VAL A 202 -18.70 19.05 5.82
C VAL A 202 -18.59 20.28 4.92
N ASP A 203 -17.61 20.33 3.99
CA ASP A 203 -17.82 20.48 2.54
C ASP A 203 -16.50 20.58 1.74
N LYS A 204 -16.58 20.37 0.41
CA LYS A 204 -15.60 20.55 -0.71
C LYS A 204 -14.07 20.69 -0.46
N VAL A 205 -13.29 19.82 -1.13
CA VAL A 205 -11.86 19.52 -0.86
C VAL A 205 -10.86 19.83 -2.02
N GLY A 206 -9.55 19.63 -1.77
CA GLY A 206 -8.33 19.70 -2.62
C GLY A 206 -7.15 20.58 -2.10
N ALA A 207 -5.98 20.02 -1.71
CA ALA A 207 -4.70 20.76 -1.48
C ALA A 207 -3.40 19.92 -1.28
N ALA A 208 -2.61 19.66 -2.33
CA ALA A 208 -1.15 19.37 -2.32
C ALA A 208 -0.52 18.37 -1.28
N ALA A 209 -0.16 17.16 -1.76
CA ALA A 209 1.02 16.41 -1.30
C ALA A 209 1.76 15.85 -2.53
N LYS A 210 3.09 15.62 -2.43
CA LYS A 210 4.03 15.12 -3.49
C LYS A 210 3.40 14.97 -4.88
N GLN A 211 3.50 16.04 -5.68
CA GLN A 211 2.76 16.20 -6.92
C GLN A 211 3.24 15.26 -8.05
N GLN A 212 2.87 13.98 -7.96
CA GLN A 212 2.38 13.30 -9.15
C GLN A 212 1.09 14.03 -9.53
N SER A 213 1.09 14.72 -10.68
CA SER A 213 -0.14 15.28 -11.26
C SER A 213 -1.23 14.21 -11.28
N VAL A 214 -2.49 14.57 -11.08
CA VAL A 214 -3.61 13.62 -11.22
C VAL A 214 -3.58 12.92 -12.58
N SER A 215 -3.05 13.54 -13.63
CA SER A 215 -2.80 12.87 -14.92
C SER A 215 -1.90 11.62 -14.81
N VAL A 216 -0.91 11.62 -13.92
CA VAL A 216 -0.01 10.46 -13.67
C VAL A 216 -0.70 9.39 -12.82
N PHE A 217 -1.53 9.79 -11.85
CA PHE A 217 -2.35 8.87 -11.08
C PHE A 217 -3.47 8.24 -11.92
N PHE A 218 -4.11 9.03 -12.79
CA PHE A 218 -5.07 8.56 -13.78
C PHE A 218 -4.42 7.60 -14.77
N LEU A 219 -3.23 7.91 -15.29
CA LEU A 219 -2.49 6.99 -16.18
C LEU A 219 -2.18 5.66 -15.48
N LEU A 220 -1.83 5.69 -14.18
CA LEU A 220 -1.69 4.49 -13.35
C LEU A 220 -2.98 3.67 -13.29
N VAL A 221 -4.08 4.30 -12.86
CA VAL A 221 -5.39 3.63 -12.71
C VAL A 221 -5.84 3.05 -14.05
N ALA A 222 -5.72 3.81 -15.13
CA ALA A 222 -6.06 3.38 -16.49
C ALA A 222 -5.18 2.21 -16.98
N LEU A 223 -3.88 2.20 -16.66
CA LEU A 223 -2.97 1.10 -17.01
C LEU A 223 -3.26 -0.17 -16.19
N CYS A 224 -3.48 -0.06 -14.88
CA CYS A 224 -3.89 -1.19 -14.04
C CYS A 224 -5.24 -1.78 -14.49
N PHE A 225 -6.21 -0.90 -14.80
CA PHE A 225 -7.54 -1.31 -15.25
C PHE A 225 -7.54 -1.93 -16.65
N ARG A 226 -6.73 -1.39 -17.59
CA ARG A 226 -6.54 -2.01 -18.91
C ARG A 226 -5.82 -3.34 -18.78
N SER A 227 -4.74 -3.45 -18.02
CA SER A 227 -3.99 -4.70 -17.84
C SER A 227 -4.86 -5.81 -17.25
N THR A 228 -5.71 -5.50 -16.27
CA THR A 228 -6.63 -6.48 -15.66
C THR A 228 -7.79 -6.86 -16.57
N ARG A 229 -8.32 -5.94 -17.40
CA ARG A 229 -9.32 -6.26 -18.42
C ARG A 229 -8.75 -7.05 -19.60
N ASP A 230 -7.56 -6.72 -20.10
CA ASP A 230 -6.96 -7.37 -21.28
C ASP A 230 -6.60 -8.85 -21.00
N MET A 231 -6.21 -9.17 -19.76
CA MET A 231 -6.09 -10.55 -19.29
C MET A 231 -7.43 -11.33 -19.27
N ARG A 232 -8.59 -10.64 -19.22
CA ARG A 232 -9.93 -11.25 -19.18
C ARG A 232 -10.68 -11.24 -20.50
N THR A 233 -10.46 -10.26 -21.38
CA THR A 233 -11.10 -10.20 -22.71
C THR A 233 -10.71 -11.34 -23.64
N ARG A 234 -9.71 -12.16 -23.26
CA ARG A 234 -9.47 -13.47 -23.88
C ARG A 234 -10.57 -14.52 -23.62
N ASN A 235 -11.47 -14.33 -22.64
CA ASN A 235 -12.37 -15.39 -22.17
C ASN A 235 -13.87 -15.08 -22.07
N SER A 236 -14.34 -13.85 -22.34
CA SER A 236 -15.77 -13.57 -22.60
C SER A 236 -15.99 -12.15 -23.13
N ALA A 237 -16.89 -12.02 -24.10
CA ALA A 237 -17.40 -10.73 -24.57
C ALA A 237 -18.93 -10.81 -24.66
N HIS A 238 -19.64 -9.95 -23.92
CA HIS A 238 -21.03 -9.59 -24.18
C HIS A 238 -21.32 -8.17 -23.64
N LEU A 239 -22.15 -7.43 -24.38
CA LEU A 239 -22.61 -6.06 -24.08
C LEU A 239 -23.35 -5.96 -22.74
N PHE A 240 -23.31 -4.76 -22.13
CA PHE A 240 -24.53 -4.10 -21.64
C PHE A 240 -24.40 -2.56 -21.63
N GLU A 241 -25.54 -1.86 -21.70
CA GLU A 241 -25.69 -0.40 -21.83
C GLU A 241 -26.49 0.13 -20.61
N ARG A 242 -26.18 1.35 -20.12
CA ARG A 242 -26.81 2.07 -18.97
C ARG A 242 -26.42 1.48 -17.59
N ASP A 243 -26.46 2.19 -16.46
CA ASP A 243 -27.11 3.47 -16.11
C ASP A 243 -26.23 4.40 -15.23
N HIS A 244 -26.59 5.66 -15.02
CA HIS A 244 -25.69 6.67 -14.39
C HIS A 244 -25.64 6.73 -12.85
N ALA A 245 -26.29 5.82 -12.12
CA ALA A 245 -26.47 5.93 -10.67
C ALA A 245 -25.21 5.70 -9.81
N ASN A 246 -24.22 4.94 -10.29
CA ASN A 246 -23.09 4.44 -9.49
C ASN A 246 -21.76 5.14 -9.79
N THR A 247 -21.71 6.49 -9.75
CA THR A 247 -20.47 7.25 -10.04
C THR A 247 -19.93 7.99 -8.80
N VAL A 248 -18.69 7.68 -8.41
CA VAL A 248 -17.94 8.38 -7.35
C VAL A 248 -17.02 9.42 -8.01
N ILE A 249 -16.99 10.65 -7.50
CA ILE A 249 -16.22 11.77 -8.07
C ILE A 249 -15.23 12.29 -7.04
N PHE A 250 -13.99 12.55 -7.46
CA PHE A 250 -12.92 13.16 -6.67
C PHE A 250 -12.37 14.38 -7.42
N GLU A 251 -12.10 15.49 -6.74
CA GLU A 251 -11.53 16.70 -7.36
C GLU A 251 -10.18 17.08 -6.73
N GLU A 252 -9.17 17.37 -7.55
CA GLU A 252 -7.93 18.03 -7.12
C GLU A 252 -8.10 19.55 -7.12
N THR A 253 -8.19 20.17 -5.94
CA THR A 253 -8.11 21.63 -5.80
C THR A 253 -6.67 22.05 -5.55
N GLN A 254 -6.27 23.16 -6.18
CA GLN A 254 -4.93 23.71 -6.08
C GLN A 254 -4.80 24.58 -4.84
N THR A 255 -3.61 24.55 -4.24
CA THR A 255 -3.09 25.69 -3.51
C THR A 255 -2.46 26.63 -4.54
N GLU A 256 -3.06 27.80 -4.77
CA GLU A 256 -2.41 28.87 -5.54
C GLU A 256 -1.12 29.32 -4.83
N ARG A 257 -0.14 29.79 -5.63
CA ARG A 257 1.16 30.30 -5.15
C ARG A 257 1.18 31.81 -5.11
#